data_AF-A0A5N6QJX1-F1
#
_entry.id   AF-A0A5N6QJX1-F1
#
_cell.length_a   1.000
_cell.length_b   1.000
_cell.length_c   1.000
_cell.angle_alpha   90.00
_cell.angle_beta   90.00
_cell.angle_gamma   90.00
#
_symmetry.space_group_name_H-M   'P 1'
#
loop_
_entity.id
_entity.type
_entity.pdbx_description
1 polymer ?
#
loop_
_entity_poly.entity_id
_entity_poly.type
_entity_poly.pdbx_seq_one_letter_code
_entity_poly.pdbx_strand_id
1 'polypeptide(L)'
;MATKRSEKASKEAETKSKELKESEIFASCSFSSLGLQVALCDQLRGLSLSLSHCTEPRCRLVNAATGTGKTVAYLAPIIHHLQGDQPRVQRSDGTFALVLVPTRELCMQVYEILQKLLHRFHWIVPGYITGGENRSKEKARLRKGISILVATPGRLLDHLKNTTSFLHTNLRWIIFDEADRYSLNPTNAGLYDLLGSRKKGHVGKENADSYNSKPQRQNVLLSATLNEKVNHLAKISLENPVMIGLDDKKIQPVLSFKGLGSNVNDEFEHPVKSTSSSIGDFRVPDQLVQRYVKVSCGSRLAVLLSILKHLFERGTSQKIVVFFSTCDAVDFHYYLLSAFKFSAYSQPDEELRQMFVRCKTFRLHGNMKQEDRRTTFQAFKTENLSLLLSTDIAARGLDFPEVRFIIQYDSPGEATEYVHRVGRTARLGERGDSLLFLQPVEVDYLRHLEKHGISLTEYPLLKVLDSFPLYNEKNYAKKVLTLEFHPWVLLVQKALESFILSEPTIKNLAKDAFCSWVRAYTAHRGELKRIFMLKKLHLGHVAKSFALKEQPSLVGQSFQKQTKKRKRDEKQRGLSKKRKFVRSRQWLNEWKLGVRDLNRSIAFEWFICSGPKQLHMPKVLFRVQE
;
A
#
# COMPACT_ATOMS: atom_id res chain seq x y z
N MET A 1 38.87 5.16 52.63
CA MET A 1 37.54 5.34 52.00
C MET A 1 37.53 6.22 50.75
N ALA A 2 38.59 6.99 50.44
CA ALA A 2 38.64 7.83 49.24
C ALA A 2 39.05 7.10 47.94
N THR A 3 39.79 5.99 48.03
CA THR A 3 40.29 5.24 46.87
C THR A 3 39.28 4.25 46.26
N LYS A 4 38.23 3.85 46.99
CA LYS A 4 37.13 3.01 46.45
C LYS A 4 36.03 3.81 45.73
N ARG A 5 36.03 5.14 45.82
CA ARG A 5 35.06 6.01 45.13
C ARG A 5 35.52 6.42 43.72
N SER A 6 36.83 6.50 43.46
CA SER A 6 37.35 6.83 42.11
C SER A 6 37.24 5.65 41.14
N GLU A 7 37.47 4.41 41.59
CA GLU A 7 37.32 3.21 40.75
C GLU A 7 35.86 2.88 40.40
N LYS A 8 34.90 3.32 41.23
CA LYS A 8 33.48 3.13 40.95
C LYS A 8 32.96 4.16 39.95
N ALA A 9 33.48 5.39 39.99
CA ALA A 9 33.16 6.44 39.02
C ALA A 9 33.77 6.19 37.63
N SER A 10 34.98 5.61 37.55
CA SER A 10 35.59 5.24 36.27
C SER A 10 34.91 4.04 35.61
N LYS A 11 34.47 3.04 36.41
CA LYS A 11 33.66 1.92 35.88
C LYS A 11 32.25 2.33 35.48
N GLU A 12 31.59 3.26 36.18
CA GLU A 12 30.28 3.77 35.75
C GLU A 12 30.37 4.66 34.49
N ALA A 13 31.49 5.38 34.29
CA ALA A 13 31.75 6.13 33.06
C ALA A 13 32.07 5.22 31.87
N GLU A 14 32.86 4.16 32.06
CA GLU A 14 33.11 3.15 31.00
C GLU A 14 31.85 2.35 30.66
N THR A 15 31.00 2.05 31.63
CA THR A 15 29.73 1.33 31.39
C THR A 15 28.71 2.22 30.67
N LYS A 16 28.61 3.51 31.02
CA LYS A 16 27.80 4.49 30.25
C LYS A 16 28.30 4.72 28.83
N SER A 17 29.62 4.73 28.62
CA SER A 17 30.20 4.88 27.27
C SER A 17 30.07 3.62 26.39
N LYS A 18 29.86 2.45 27.00
CA LYS A 18 29.50 1.20 26.29
C LYS A 18 27.99 1.09 26.02
N GLU A 19 27.13 1.51 26.95
CA GLU A 19 25.67 1.57 26.71
C GLU A 19 25.28 2.64 25.68
N LEU A 20 26.04 3.73 25.55
CA LEU A 20 25.83 4.76 24.52
C LEU A 20 26.32 4.34 23.11
N LYS A 21 27.03 3.22 22.96
CA LYS A 21 27.50 2.72 21.64
C LYS A 21 26.60 1.67 21.01
N GLU A 22 25.64 1.09 21.74
CA GLU A 22 24.73 0.05 21.21
C GLU A 22 23.37 0.59 20.74
N SER A 23 23.10 1.91 20.85
CA SER A 23 21.83 2.52 20.44
C SER A 23 21.87 3.40 19.18
N GLU A 24 23.00 3.51 18.47
CA GLU A 24 23.10 4.28 17.22
C GLU A 24 22.78 3.42 15.98
N ILE A 25 21.55 2.87 15.90
CA ILE A 25 21.02 2.30 14.64
C ILE A 25 20.65 3.43 13.66
N PHE A 26 20.57 4.67 14.15
CA PHE A 26 20.38 5.88 13.36
C PHE A 26 21.57 6.81 13.56
N ALA A 27 22.59 6.68 12.73
CA ALA A 27 23.64 7.68 12.69
C ALA A 27 23.03 9.01 12.20
N SER A 28 23.18 10.08 12.98
CA SER A 28 22.95 11.46 12.53
C SER A 28 24.07 11.86 11.57
N CYS A 29 24.18 11.18 10.44
CA CYS A 29 25.14 11.49 9.40
C CYS A 29 24.68 12.74 8.64
N SER A 30 25.56 13.73 8.49
CA SER A 30 25.32 14.81 7.53
C SER A 30 25.35 14.23 6.11
N PHE A 31 24.54 14.75 5.18
CA PHE A 31 24.51 14.23 3.79
C PHE A 31 25.88 14.28 3.10
N SER A 32 26.78 15.15 3.55
CA SER A 32 28.17 15.26 3.13
C SER A 32 29.04 14.08 3.57
N SER A 33 28.73 13.40 4.69
CA SER A 33 29.46 12.21 5.13
C SER A 33 29.10 10.94 4.36
N LEU A 34 28.07 10.99 3.51
CA LEU A 34 27.63 9.88 2.64
C LEU A 34 28.37 9.83 1.29
N GLY A 35 29.37 10.69 1.06
CA GLY A 35 30.10 10.75 -0.22
C GLY A 35 29.24 11.22 -1.40
N LEU A 36 28.06 11.80 -1.13
CA LEU A 36 27.19 12.37 -2.16
C LEU A 36 27.80 13.67 -2.68
N GLN A 37 27.62 13.97 -3.97
CA GLN A 37 28.07 15.25 -4.54
C GLN A 37 27.35 16.42 -3.89
N VAL A 38 28.07 17.53 -3.71
CA VAL A 38 27.62 18.76 -3.02
C VAL A 38 26.26 19.24 -3.54
N ALA A 39 26.03 19.19 -4.86
CA ALA A 39 24.77 19.62 -5.48
C ALA A 39 23.55 18.77 -5.03
N LEU A 40 23.74 17.47 -4.77
CA LEU A 40 22.70 16.57 -4.27
C LEU A 40 22.53 16.73 -2.76
N CYS A 41 23.64 16.90 -2.01
CA CYS A 41 23.60 17.21 -0.58
C CYS A 41 22.80 18.49 -0.29
N ASP A 42 22.98 19.54 -1.08
CA ASP A 42 22.28 20.81 -0.91
C ASP A 42 20.76 20.70 -1.13
N GLN A 43 20.32 19.79 -2.01
CA GLN A 43 18.88 19.50 -2.18
C GLN A 43 18.33 18.62 -1.04
N LEU A 44 19.16 17.78 -0.45
CA LEU A 44 18.79 16.92 0.68
C LEU A 44 18.72 17.70 2.01
N ARG A 45 19.41 18.84 2.16
CA ARG A 45 19.32 19.71 3.36
C ARG A 45 17.90 20.18 3.69
N GLY A 46 17.00 20.23 2.70
CA GLY A 46 15.58 20.57 2.90
C GLY A 46 14.68 19.38 3.24
N LEU A 47 15.23 18.17 3.35
CA LEU A 47 14.51 16.92 3.64
C LEU A 47 15.12 16.28 4.90
N SER A 48 14.44 16.39 6.04
CA SER A 48 14.87 15.78 7.31
C SER A 48 14.85 14.26 7.17
N LEU A 49 16.01 13.62 7.01
CA LEU A 49 16.11 12.17 6.73
C LEU A 49 17.28 11.54 7.49
N SER A 50 17.01 10.39 8.12
CA SER A 50 18.03 9.51 8.69
C SER A 50 18.45 8.49 7.62
N LEU A 51 19.51 8.75 6.87
CA LEU A 51 20.04 7.81 5.88
C LEU A 51 21.06 6.86 6.54
N SER A 52 20.84 5.54 6.42
CA SER A 52 21.87 4.53 6.65
C SER A 52 22.61 4.20 5.35
N HIS A 53 23.94 4.06 5.41
CA HIS A 53 24.90 3.69 4.37
C HIS A 53 24.34 2.92 3.14
N CYS A 54 23.90 3.65 2.11
CA CYS A 54 23.33 3.09 0.87
C CYS A 54 24.20 3.36 -0.37
N THR A 55 25.53 3.31 -0.22
CA THR A 55 26.50 3.77 -1.24
C THR A 55 27.23 2.65 -1.97
N GLU A 56 26.97 1.38 -1.65
CA GLU A 56 27.75 0.23 -2.17
C GLU A 56 26.96 -0.68 -3.14
N PRO A 57 27.61 -1.24 -4.18
CA PRO A 57 27.00 -1.81 -5.39
C PRO A 57 26.46 -3.26 -5.27
N ARG A 58 25.86 -3.64 -4.14
CA ARG A 58 25.32 -5.01 -3.92
C ARG A 58 23.79 -5.05 -3.94
N CYS A 59 23.24 -6.20 -4.35
CA CYS A 59 21.81 -6.52 -4.19
C CYS A 59 21.44 -6.45 -2.70
N ARG A 60 20.35 -5.73 -2.35
CA ARG A 60 20.01 -5.42 -0.96
C ARG A 60 18.55 -5.73 -0.66
N LEU A 61 18.31 -6.22 0.56
CA LEU A 61 16.98 -6.27 1.17
C LEU A 61 16.99 -5.35 2.39
N VAL A 62 16.21 -4.27 2.31
CA VAL A 62 16.12 -3.22 3.33
C VAL A 62 14.83 -3.40 4.11
N ASN A 63 14.96 -3.71 5.40
CA ASN A 63 13.86 -3.71 6.34
C ASN A 63 13.86 -2.39 7.10
N ALA A 64 12.93 -1.50 6.78
CA ALA A 64 12.85 -0.19 7.41
C ALA A 64 11.40 0.20 7.70
N ALA A 65 11.18 0.75 8.91
CA ALA A 65 9.88 1.16 9.38
C ALA A 65 9.19 2.15 8.41
N THR A 66 7.87 2.23 8.50
CA THR A 66 7.09 3.21 7.72
C THR A 66 7.46 4.64 8.10
N GLY A 67 7.60 5.53 7.12
CA GLY A 67 7.85 6.96 7.38
C GLY A 67 9.31 7.34 7.65
N THR A 68 10.27 6.44 7.45
CA THR A 68 11.73 6.69 7.64
C THR A 68 12.43 7.28 6.42
N GLY A 69 11.71 7.69 5.38
CA GLY A 69 12.33 8.26 4.19
C GLY A 69 12.90 7.27 3.16
N LYS A 70 12.41 6.02 3.19
CA LYS A 70 12.79 4.93 2.26
C LYS A 70 12.92 5.36 0.79
N THR A 71 12.00 6.22 0.32
CA THR A 71 12.01 6.70 -1.06
C THR A 71 13.29 7.44 -1.43
N VAL A 72 13.76 8.34 -0.59
CA VAL A 72 14.98 9.11 -0.87
C VAL A 72 16.22 8.22 -0.70
N ALA A 73 16.17 7.26 0.23
CA ALA A 73 17.27 6.32 0.47
C ALA A 73 17.63 5.47 -0.76
N TYR A 74 16.67 5.13 -1.64
CA TYR A 74 16.97 4.47 -2.92
C TYR A 74 17.12 5.42 -4.10
N LEU A 75 16.43 6.58 -4.12
CA LEU A 75 16.52 7.51 -5.25
C LEU A 75 17.85 8.27 -5.27
N ALA A 76 18.34 8.74 -4.12
CA ALA A 76 19.54 9.57 -4.06
C ALA A 76 20.80 8.85 -4.61
N PRO A 77 21.09 7.59 -4.25
CA PRO A 77 22.22 6.86 -4.84
C PRO A 77 22.09 6.66 -6.36
N ILE A 78 20.89 6.36 -6.86
CA ILE A 78 20.65 6.16 -8.31
C ILE A 78 20.95 7.46 -9.07
N ILE A 79 20.45 8.59 -8.57
CA ILE A 79 20.70 9.91 -9.15
C ILE A 79 22.19 10.22 -9.08
N HIS A 80 22.85 9.92 -7.96
CA HIS A 80 24.29 10.12 -7.77
C HIS A 80 25.15 9.37 -8.79
N HIS A 81 24.80 8.13 -9.12
CA HIS A 81 25.51 7.38 -10.16
C HIS A 81 25.23 7.93 -11.56
N LEU A 82 23.98 8.19 -11.91
CA LEU A 82 23.62 8.68 -13.25
C LEU A 82 24.17 10.08 -13.56
N GLN A 83 24.35 10.95 -12.55
CA GLN A 83 25.00 12.25 -12.76
C GLN A 83 26.51 12.12 -12.99
N GLY A 84 27.14 11.06 -12.47
CA GLY A 84 28.58 10.81 -12.55
C GLY A 84 29.01 10.11 -13.84
N ASP A 85 28.06 9.55 -14.59
CA ASP A 85 28.32 8.88 -15.87
C ASP A 85 28.96 9.83 -16.90
N GLN A 86 30.04 9.36 -17.52
CA GLN A 86 30.73 10.00 -18.64
C GLN A 86 30.79 8.98 -19.80
N PRO A 87 30.20 9.25 -20.97
CA PRO A 87 29.43 10.45 -21.31
C PRO A 87 28.11 10.59 -20.54
N ARG A 88 27.59 11.82 -20.44
CA ARG A 88 26.33 12.10 -19.75
C ARG A 88 25.17 11.30 -20.35
N VAL A 89 24.29 10.84 -19.46
CA VAL A 89 23.06 10.13 -19.82
C VAL A 89 22.23 10.93 -20.82
N GLN A 90 21.86 10.28 -21.93
CA GLN A 90 21.00 10.83 -22.97
C GLN A 90 19.63 10.14 -22.98
N ARG A 91 18.66 10.80 -23.63
CA ARG A 91 17.30 10.24 -23.79
C ARG A 91 17.29 9.00 -24.68
N SER A 92 18.18 8.93 -25.65
CA SER A 92 18.35 7.79 -26.56
C SER A 92 18.81 6.53 -25.82
N ASP A 93 19.37 6.65 -24.62
CA ASP A 93 19.88 5.51 -23.87
C ASP A 93 18.77 4.73 -23.16
N GLY A 94 17.56 5.30 -23.09
CA GLY A 94 16.40 4.65 -22.50
C GLY A 94 16.45 4.61 -20.97
N THR A 95 15.87 3.54 -20.40
CA THR A 95 15.67 3.41 -18.95
C THR A 95 16.82 2.69 -18.26
N PHE A 96 17.39 3.33 -17.24
CA PHE A 96 18.46 2.82 -16.39
C PHE A 96 17.97 2.32 -15.03
N ALA A 97 16.93 2.94 -14.48
CA ALA A 97 16.36 2.55 -13.20
C ALA A 97 14.84 2.37 -13.30
N LEU A 98 14.35 1.27 -12.73
CA LEU A 98 12.93 0.94 -12.64
C LEU A 98 12.52 0.84 -11.18
N VAL A 99 11.58 1.70 -10.76
CA VAL A 99 10.95 1.63 -9.43
C VAL A 99 9.57 1.03 -9.57
N LEU A 100 9.41 -0.19 -9.07
CA LEU A 100 8.12 -0.87 -8.98
C LEU A 100 7.43 -0.48 -7.69
N VAL A 101 6.15 -0.11 -7.81
CA VAL A 101 5.29 0.26 -6.68
C VAL A 101 3.92 -0.45 -6.80
N PRO A 102 3.28 -0.86 -5.69
CA PRO A 102 2.03 -1.62 -5.72
C PRO A 102 0.80 -0.79 -6.10
N THR A 103 0.78 0.50 -5.80
CA THR A 103 -0.38 1.38 -5.99
C THR A 103 -0.07 2.55 -6.91
N ARG A 104 -1.12 3.12 -7.51
CA ARG A 104 -0.97 4.25 -8.45
C ARG A 104 -0.64 5.53 -7.69
N GLU A 105 -1.23 5.67 -6.52
CA GLU A 105 -1.06 6.80 -5.62
C GLU A 105 0.38 6.86 -5.10
N LEU A 106 0.96 5.71 -4.70
CA LEU A 106 2.39 5.63 -4.36
C LEU A 106 3.28 5.95 -5.57
N CYS A 107 2.91 5.50 -6.78
CA CYS A 107 3.64 5.84 -8.01
C CYS A 107 3.75 7.36 -8.21
N MET A 108 2.63 8.07 -8.06
CA MET A 108 2.62 9.53 -8.18
C MET A 108 3.46 10.19 -7.10
N GLN A 109 3.40 9.72 -5.86
CA GLN A 109 4.21 10.25 -4.76
C GLN A 109 5.71 10.06 -4.99
N VAL A 110 6.15 8.87 -5.38
CA VAL A 110 7.55 8.60 -5.70
C VAL A 110 8.00 9.45 -6.89
N TYR A 111 7.15 9.62 -7.89
CA TYR A 111 7.42 10.47 -9.04
C TYR A 111 7.54 11.96 -8.65
N GLU A 112 6.68 12.49 -7.78
CA GLU A 112 6.79 13.86 -7.26
C GLU A 112 8.10 14.09 -6.51
N ILE A 113 8.52 13.13 -5.65
CA ILE A 113 9.80 13.20 -4.94
C ILE A 113 10.96 13.15 -5.96
N LEU A 114 10.89 12.26 -6.94
CA LEU A 114 11.88 12.14 -7.99
C LEU A 114 12.03 13.44 -8.79
N GLN A 115 10.92 14.12 -9.14
CA GLN A 115 10.98 15.42 -9.82
C GLN A 115 11.67 16.50 -8.98
N LYS A 116 11.41 16.53 -7.66
CA LYS A 116 12.09 17.47 -6.75
C LYS A 116 13.60 17.22 -6.69
N LEU A 117 14.00 15.95 -6.58
CA LEU A 117 15.42 15.56 -6.55
C LEU A 117 16.12 15.82 -7.91
N LEU A 118 15.41 15.75 -9.03
CA LEU A 118 15.99 15.96 -10.36
C LEU A 118 15.98 17.41 -10.85
N HIS A 119 15.50 18.37 -10.05
CA HIS A 119 15.39 19.78 -10.46
C HIS A 119 16.70 20.34 -11.04
N ARG A 120 17.88 19.93 -10.53
CA ARG A 120 19.20 20.37 -11.03
C ARG A 120 19.81 19.45 -12.10
N PHE A 121 19.21 18.30 -12.37
CA PHE A 121 19.75 17.25 -13.26
C PHE A 121 18.83 17.03 -14.46
N HIS A 122 18.55 18.11 -15.22
CA HIS A 122 17.53 18.13 -16.26
C HIS A 122 17.75 17.15 -17.44
N TRP A 123 18.96 16.59 -17.58
CA TRP A 123 19.26 15.55 -18.58
C TRP A 123 18.79 14.16 -18.14
N ILE A 124 18.64 13.91 -16.83
CA ILE A 124 18.05 12.69 -16.31
C ILE A 124 16.53 12.86 -16.38
N VAL A 125 15.88 12.06 -17.22
CA VAL A 125 14.43 12.20 -17.45
C VAL A 125 13.65 11.29 -16.50
N PRO A 126 12.86 11.85 -15.56
CA PRO A 126 11.92 11.05 -14.79
C PRO A 126 10.68 10.74 -15.60
N GLY A 127 10.08 9.59 -15.36
CA GLY A 127 8.79 9.24 -15.94
C GLY A 127 8.04 8.23 -15.08
N TYR A 128 6.75 8.11 -15.36
CA TYR A 128 5.90 7.14 -14.68
C TYR A 128 4.90 6.49 -15.64
N ILE A 129 4.51 5.25 -15.34
CA ILE A 129 3.41 4.55 -16.00
C ILE A 129 2.49 3.86 -14.99
N THR A 130 1.19 4.07 -15.12
CA THR A 130 0.20 3.48 -14.20
C THR A 130 -1.06 3.02 -14.91
N GLY A 131 -1.77 2.06 -14.31
CA GLY A 131 -3.09 1.69 -14.82
C GLY A 131 -4.05 2.89 -14.80
N GLY A 132 -4.99 2.95 -15.73
CA GLY A 132 -6.01 4.01 -15.78
C GLY A 132 -5.61 5.27 -16.53
N GLU A 133 -4.33 5.46 -16.85
CA GLU A 133 -3.83 6.53 -17.70
C GLU A 133 -3.96 6.24 -19.20
N ASN A 134 -3.88 7.28 -20.02
CA ASN A 134 -3.95 7.14 -21.48
C ASN A 134 -2.66 6.47 -22.02
N ARG A 135 -2.84 5.24 -22.50
CA ARG A 135 -1.75 4.40 -23.03
C ARG A 135 -0.99 5.03 -24.20
N SER A 136 -1.67 5.78 -25.06
CA SER A 136 -1.02 6.43 -26.19
C SER A 136 -0.10 7.56 -25.73
N LYS A 137 -0.50 8.31 -24.70
CA LYS A 137 0.35 9.34 -24.07
C LYS A 137 1.57 8.71 -23.39
N GLU A 138 1.39 7.60 -22.69
CA GLU A 138 2.49 6.84 -22.09
C GLU A 138 3.47 6.29 -23.14
N LYS A 139 2.96 5.65 -24.21
CA LYS A 139 3.80 5.20 -25.34
C LYS A 139 4.60 6.35 -25.94
N ALA A 140 3.98 7.52 -26.10
CA ALA A 140 4.68 8.69 -26.62
C ALA A 140 5.81 9.18 -25.68
N ARG A 141 5.58 9.16 -24.36
CA ARG A 141 6.61 9.48 -23.36
C ARG A 141 7.74 8.45 -23.34
N LEU A 142 7.43 7.16 -23.37
CA LEU A 142 8.42 6.07 -23.42
C LEU A 142 9.30 6.18 -24.67
N ARG A 143 8.71 6.47 -25.84
CA ARG A 143 9.45 6.67 -27.09
C ARG A 143 10.43 7.84 -27.02
N LYS A 144 10.10 8.90 -26.27
CA LYS A 144 11.00 10.05 -26.08
C LYS A 144 12.20 9.75 -25.18
N GLY A 145 12.23 8.59 -24.50
CA GLY A 145 13.26 8.22 -23.54
C GLY A 145 12.93 8.67 -22.11
N ILE A 146 13.01 7.73 -21.17
CA ILE A 146 12.84 7.96 -19.72
C ILE A 146 14.02 7.28 -19.03
N SER A 147 14.84 8.04 -18.31
CA SER A 147 16.04 7.54 -17.61
C SER A 147 15.67 6.77 -16.34
N ILE A 148 14.73 7.30 -15.54
CA ILE A 148 14.22 6.68 -14.32
C ILE A 148 12.71 6.52 -14.44
N LEU A 149 12.24 5.28 -14.44
CA LEU A 149 10.82 4.94 -14.62
C LEU A 149 10.20 4.44 -13.31
N VAL A 150 9.12 5.08 -12.86
CA VAL A 150 8.28 4.59 -11.75
C VAL A 150 7.04 3.90 -12.33
N ALA A 151 6.72 2.68 -11.90
CA ALA A 151 5.68 1.89 -12.56
C ALA A 151 4.87 0.99 -11.63
N THR A 152 3.58 0.87 -11.93
CA THR A 152 2.76 -0.23 -11.39
C THR A 152 2.93 -1.50 -12.24
N PRO A 153 3.09 -2.70 -11.65
CA PRO A 153 3.42 -3.95 -12.35
C PRO A 153 2.58 -4.26 -13.58
N GLY A 154 1.24 -4.23 -13.43
CA GLY A 154 0.34 -4.61 -14.52
C GLY A 154 0.44 -3.69 -15.74
N ARG A 155 0.70 -2.38 -15.54
CA ARG A 155 0.87 -1.45 -16.66
C ARG A 155 2.25 -1.56 -17.30
N LEU A 156 3.28 -1.80 -16.49
CA LEU A 156 4.61 -2.09 -16.99
C LEU A 156 4.61 -3.33 -17.88
N LEU A 157 3.96 -4.41 -17.45
CA LEU A 157 3.87 -5.65 -18.23
C LEU A 157 3.19 -5.44 -19.59
N ASP A 158 2.13 -4.63 -19.67
CA ASP A 158 1.52 -4.23 -20.95
C ASP A 158 2.52 -3.51 -21.84
N HIS A 159 3.29 -2.56 -21.31
CA HIS A 159 4.29 -1.84 -22.10
C HIS A 159 5.45 -2.72 -22.54
N LEU A 160 5.97 -3.60 -21.67
CA LEU A 160 7.02 -4.55 -22.01
C LEU A 160 6.61 -5.50 -23.15
N LYS A 161 5.36 -5.98 -23.14
CA LYS A 161 4.86 -6.90 -24.18
C LYS A 161 4.51 -6.20 -25.49
N ASN A 162 3.92 -5.00 -25.42
CA ASN A 162 3.19 -4.42 -26.54
C ASN A 162 3.76 -3.06 -26.99
N THR A 163 4.89 -2.60 -26.45
CA THR A 163 5.51 -1.31 -26.81
C THR A 163 6.95 -1.51 -27.24
N THR A 164 7.15 -1.75 -28.53
CA THR A 164 8.48 -1.92 -29.15
C THR A 164 9.42 -0.73 -28.99
N SER A 165 8.86 0.46 -28.73
CA SER A 165 9.62 1.71 -28.52
C SER A 165 10.11 1.89 -27.08
N PHE A 166 9.83 0.95 -26.18
CA PHE A 166 10.29 1.02 -24.80
C PHE A 166 11.70 0.44 -24.68
N LEU A 167 12.70 1.33 -24.69
CA LEU A 167 14.10 0.98 -24.54
C LEU A 167 14.47 0.75 -23.06
N HIS A 168 14.73 -0.51 -22.71
CA HIS A 168 15.04 -0.95 -21.34
C HIS A 168 16.27 -1.87 -21.27
N THR A 169 17.10 -1.88 -22.33
CA THR A 169 18.32 -2.70 -22.44
C THR A 169 19.42 -2.27 -21.48
N ASN A 170 19.45 -0.99 -21.11
CA ASN A 170 20.42 -0.38 -20.21
C ASN A 170 19.98 -0.39 -18.74
N LEU A 171 19.00 -1.22 -18.38
CA LEU A 171 18.46 -1.29 -17.03
C LEU A 171 19.51 -1.82 -16.03
N ARG A 172 19.99 -0.94 -15.15
CA ARG A 172 20.98 -1.19 -14.10
C ARG A 172 20.34 -1.41 -12.73
N TRP A 173 19.23 -0.76 -12.43
CA TRP A 173 18.57 -0.87 -11.12
C TRP A 173 17.10 -1.27 -11.22
N ILE A 174 16.68 -2.24 -10.40
CA ILE A 174 15.27 -2.56 -10.16
C ILE A 174 14.98 -2.44 -8.66
N ILE A 175 14.02 -1.58 -8.33
CA ILE A 175 13.62 -1.29 -6.96
C ILE A 175 12.21 -1.83 -6.77
N PHE A 176 12.00 -2.65 -5.75
CA PHE A 176 10.69 -3.13 -5.33
C PHE A 176 10.31 -2.42 -4.03
N ASP A 177 9.50 -1.37 -4.14
CA ASP A 177 9.01 -0.63 -2.98
C ASP A 177 7.70 -1.25 -2.45
N GLU A 178 7.54 -1.32 -1.13
CA GLU A 178 6.48 -2.11 -0.46
C GLU A 178 6.47 -3.57 -0.93
N ALA A 179 7.63 -4.24 -0.78
CA ALA A 179 7.88 -5.56 -1.34
C ALA A 179 6.91 -6.65 -0.86
N ASP A 180 6.32 -6.48 0.33
CA ASP A 180 5.33 -7.38 0.94
C ASP A 180 4.01 -7.45 0.17
N ARG A 181 3.76 -6.51 -0.75
CA ARG A 181 2.55 -6.48 -1.60
C ARG A 181 2.67 -7.30 -2.87
N TYR A 182 3.87 -7.66 -3.25
CA TYR A 182 4.08 -8.45 -4.45
C TYR A 182 3.78 -9.92 -4.16
N SER A 183 2.55 -10.30 -4.45
CA SER A 183 2.22 -11.72 -4.59
C SER A 183 2.70 -12.20 -5.96
N LEU A 184 3.33 -13.37 -5.98
CA LEU A 184 3.64 -14.13 -7.19
C LEU A 184 2.36 -14.76 -7.74
N ASN A 185 1.46 -13.91 -8.20
CA ASN A 185 0.30 -14.36 -8.94
C ASN A 185 0.74 -14.66 -10.39
N PRO A 186 0.10 -15.63 -11.08
CA PRO A 186 0.46 -16.00 -12.46
C PRO A 186 0.49 -14.81 -13.43
N THR A 187 -0.33 -13.78 -13.15
CA THR A 187 -0.41 -12.54 -13.93
C THR A 187 0.87 -11.71 -13.86
N ASN A 188 1.61 -11.78 -12.74
CA ASN A 188 2.86 -11.06 -12.52
C ASN A 188 4.09 -11.95 -12.71
N ALA A 189 3.93 -13.29 -12.80
CA ALA A 189 5.03 -14.22 -13.05
C ALA A 189 5.83 -13.81 -14.30
N GLY A 190 5.12 -13.52 -15.40
CA GLY A 190 5.76 -13.04 -16.63
C GLY A 190 6.44 -11.67 -16.52
N LEU A 191 6.19 -10.88 -15.46
CA LEU A 191 6.95 -9.66 -15.18
C LEU A 191 8.29 -10.00 -14.51
N TYR A 192 8.27 -10.87 -13.50
CA TYR A 192 9.49 -11.32 -12.81
C TYR A 192 10.36 -12.18 -13.72
N ASP A 193 9.78 -12.99 -14.59
CA ASP A 193 10.53 -13.74 -15.59
C ASP A 193 11.16 -12.80 -16.62
N LEU A 194 10.47 -11.75 -17.05
CA LEU A 194 10.99 -10.81 -18.06
C LEU A 194 12.01 -9.83 -17.46
N LEU A 195 11.87 -9.45 -16.18
CA LEU A 195 12.81 -8.59 -15.45
C LEU A 195 13.92 -9.36 -14.73
N GLY A 196 13.74 -10.67 -14.50
CA GLY A 196 14.60 -11.55 -13.70
C GLY A 196 15.13 -12.78 -14.43
N SER A 197 14.81 -13.00 -15.72
CA SER A 197 15.51 -14.01 -16.55
C SER A 197 16.96 -13.61 -16.76
N ARG A 198 17.78 -13.97 -15.77
CA ARG A 198 19.24 -13.98 -15.81
C ARG A 198 19.80 -15.40 -15.85
N LYS A 199 18.95 -16.42 -16.06
CA LYS A 199 19.33 -17.85 -16.16
C LYS A 199 19.32 -18.44 -17.60
N LYS A 200 19.58 -17.63 -18.64
CA LYS A 200 20.01 -18.16 -19.95
C LYS A 200 21.30 -17.48 -20.37
N GLY A 201 22.39 -17.99 -19.81
CA GLY A 201 23.75 -17.58 -20.11
C GLY A 201 24.72 -18.71 -19.77
N HIS A 202 24.42 -19.93 -20.22
CA HIS A 202 25.38 -21.02 -20.38
C HIS A 202 24.73 -22.12 -21.20
N VAL A 203 24.89 -22.08 -22.52
CA VAL A 203 25.43 -23.15 -23.38
C VAL A 203 25.74 -22.49 -24.73
N GLY A 204 27.01 -22.55 -25.15
CA GLY A 204 27.50 -22.06 -26.45
C GLY A 204 28.68 -21.11 -26.32
N LYS A 205 29.89 -21.67 -26.14
CA LYS A 205 31.15 -21.04 -26.60
C LYS A 205 30.97 -20.76 -28.11
N GLU A 206 31.36 -19.61 -28.65
CA GLU A 206 32.72 -19.41 -29.18
C GLU A 206 32.98 -17.91 -29.43
N ASN A 207 34.20 -17.48 -29.06
CA ASN A 207 35.03 -16.44 -29.65
C ASN A 207 34.42 -15.06 -29.98
N ALA A 208 34.58 -14.09 -29.06
CA ALA A 208 34.83 -12.68 -29.41
C ALA A 208 35.33 -11.91 -28.17
N ASP A 209 36.57 -11.48 -28.26
CA ASP A 209 37.28 -10.35 -27.65
C ASP A 209 36.70 -9.54 -26.47
N SER A 210 37.63 -9.22 -25.58
CA SER A 210 37.57 -8.26 -24.48
C SER A 210 36.96 -6.89 -24.87
N TYR A 211 36.43 -6.19 -23.86
CA TYR A 211 35.86 -4.82 -23.85
C TYR A 211 34.34 -4.68 -24.08
N ASN A 212 33.53 -5.16 -23.13
CA ASN A 212 32.43 -4.38 -22.53
C ASN A 212 31.72 -5.20 -21.45
N SER A 213 32.24 -5.16 -20.21
CA SER A 213 31.51 -5.62 -19.04
C SER A 213 30.28 -4.73 -18.86
N LYS A 214 29.12 -5.16 -19.37
CA LYS A 214 27.85 -4.47 -19.09
C LYS A 214 27.67 -4.38 -17.58
N PRO A 215 27.34 -3.22 -17.01
CA PRO A 215 27.16 -3.07 -15.58
C PRO A 215 26.13 -4.09 -15.06
N GLN A 216 26.53 -4.86 -14.04
CA GLN A 216 25.69 -5.87 -13.42
C GLN A 216 24.42 -5.22 -12.86
N ARG A 217 23.26 -5.77 -13.23
CA ARG A 217 21.96 -5.33 -12.73
C ARG A 217 21.87 -5.54 -11.23
N GLN A 218 21.44 -4.51 -10.51
CA GLN A 218 21.24 -4.50 -9.06
C GLN A 218 19.75 -4.46 -8.74
N ASN A 219 19.33 -5.36 -7.87
CA ASN A 219 17.97 -5.41 -7.38
C ASN A 219 17.93 -4.97 -5.91
N VAL A 220 16.99 -4.10 -5.57
CA VAL A 220 16.78 -3.59 -4.20
C VAL A 220 15.34 -3.86 -3.80
N LEU A 221 15.14 -4.57 -2.70
CA LEU A 221 13.82 -4.82 -2.12
C LEU A 221 13.68 -3.98 -0.85
N LEU A 222 12.61 -3.19 -0.76
CA LEU A 222 12.28 -2.43 0.44
C LEU A 222 10.94 -2.88 0.99
N SER A 223 10.91 -3.19 2.29
CA SER A 223 9.67 -3.53 2.99
C SER A 223 9.71 -3.01 4.42
N ALA A 224 8.53 -2.67 4.97
CA ALA A 224 8.41 -2.46 6.42
C ALA A 224 8.28 -3.78 7.21
N THR A 225 7.97 -4.86 6.51
CA THR A 225 7.66 -6.16 7.12
C THR A 225 8.37 -7.27 6.37
N LEU A 226 9.05 -8.16 7.09
CA LEU A 226 9.62 -9.37 6.53
C LEU A 226 8.64 -10.53 6.74
N ASN A 227 8.05 -11.00 5.65
CA ASN A 227 7.18 -12.16 5.64
C ASN A 227 7.64 -13.16 4.58
N GLU A 228 7.01 -14.33 4.53
CA GLU A 228 7.35 -15.39 3.57
C GLU A 228 7.29 -14.92 2.11
N LYS A 229 6.35 -14.02 1.78
CA LYS A 229 6.21 -13.45 0.43
C LYS A 229 7.45 -12.63 0.05
N VAL A 230 7.92 -11.77 0.95
CA VAL A 230 9.15 -10.98 0.76
C VAL A 230 10.36 -11.89 0.66
N ASN A 231 10.47 -12.90 1.54
CA ASN A 231 11.57 -13.86 1.51
C ASN A 231 11.61 -14.66 0.21
N HIS A 232 10.45 -15.07 -0.30
CA HIS A 232 10.35 -15.78 -1.57
C HIS A 232 10.68 -14.86 -2.76
N LEU A 233 10.20 -13.61 -2.74
CA LEU A 233 10.55 -12.62 -3.76
C LEU A 233 12.06 -12.32 -3.75
N ALA A 234 12.66 -12.23 -2.56
CA ALA A 234 14.10 -12.07 -2.39
C ALA A 234 14.88 -13.25 -2.97
N LYS A 235 14.43 -14.50 -2.75
CA LYS A 235 15.04 -15.71 -3.34
C LYS A 235 15.05 -15.71 -4.86
N ILE A 236 14.01 -15.17 -5.49
CA ILE A 236 13.90 -15.10 -6.96
C ILE A 236 14.66 -13.91 -7.54
N SER A 237 14.66 -12.78 -6.80
CA SER A 237 15.09 -11.49 -7.35
C SER A 237 16.48 -11.05 -6.89
N LEU A 238 17.04 -11.61 -5.82
CA LEU A 238 18.32 -11.18 -5.26
C LEU A 238 19.38 -12.28 -5.37
N GLU A 239 20.60 -11.86 -5.69
CA GLU A 239 21.81 -12.68 -5.73
C GLU A 239 22.69 -12.26 -4.54
N ASN A 240 22.91 -13.17 -3.58
CA ASN A 240 23.66 -12.92 -2.33
C ASN A 240 23.30 -11.60 -1.63
N PRO A 241 22.03 -11.42 -1.18
CA PRO A 241 21.55 -10.15 -0.67
C PRO A 241 22.24 -9.73 0.63
N VAL A 242 22.60 -8.45 0.71
CA VAL A 242 22.96 -7.80 1.98
C VAL A 242 21.67 -7.33 2.67
N MET A 243 21.46 -7.80 3.90
CA MET A 243 20.31 -7.43 4.73
C MET A 243 20.64 -6.18 5.55
N ILE A 244 19.79 -5.16 5.49
CA ILE A 244 19.97 -3.89 6.24
C ILE A 244 18.73 -3.65 7.12
N GLY A 245 18.94 -3.35 8.41
CA GLY A 245 17.86 -3.03 9.36
C GLY A 245 17.35 -4.19 10.22
N LEU A 246 18.17 -5.23 10.42
CA LEU A 246 17.91 -6.32 11.38
C LEU A 246 19.00 -6.32 12.45
N ASP A 247 18.65 -6.61 13.71
CA ASP A 247 19.62 -6.69 14.80
C ASP A 247 20.54 -7.90 14.61
N ASP A 248 21.84 -7.71 14.81
CA ASP A 248 22.89 -8.72 14.58
C ASP A 248 22.68 -10.02 15.39
N LYS A 249 21.86 -9.97 16.46
CA LYS A 249 21.50 -11.12 17.29
C LYS A 249 20.53 -12.12 16.62
N LYS A 250 19.94 -11.79 15.47
CA LYS A 250 19.06 -12.69 14.66
C LYS A 250 19.76 -13.26 13.43
N ILE A 251 21.08 -13.12 13.32
CA ILE A 251 21.87 -13.72 12.24
C ILE A 251 22.11 -15.21 12.58
N GLN A 252 21.08 -16.04 12.43
CA GLN A 252 21.29 -17.44 12.08
C GLN A 252 20.86 -17.63 10.62
N PRO A 253 21.59 -18.42 9.82
CA PRO A 253 21.50 -18.37 8.38
C PRO A 253 20.19 -19.04 7.91
N VAL A 254 19.16 -18.23 7.67
CA VAL A 254 17.95 -18.65 6.92
C VAL A 254 18.28 -18.98 5.44
N LEU A 255 19.54 -18.81 5.04
CA LEU A 255 20.10 -19.11 3.73
C LEU A 255 21.21 -20.18 3.77
N SER A 256 21.12 -21.19 4.64
CA SER A 256 22.00 -22.36 4.51
C SER A 256 21.58 -23.20 3.30
N PHE A 257 22.32 -23.04 2.20
CA PHE A 257 22.27 -23.89 1.01
C PHE A 257 22.57 -25.34 1.39
N LYS A 258 21.60 -26.24 1.22
CA LYS A 258 21.86 -27.65 0.91
C LYS A 258 21.24 -27.94 -0.45
N GLY A 259 22.12 -28.23 -1.42
CA GLY A 259 21.73 -28.70 -2.74
C GLY A 259 20.97 -30.01 -2.60
N LEU A 260 19.79 -30.08 -3.23
CA LEU A 260 19.03 -31.31 -3.32
C LEU A 260 19.47 -32.02 -4.61
N GLY A 261 20.40 -32.96 -4.43
CA GLY A 261 20.54 -34.10 -5.34
C GLY A 261 19.29 -34.98 -5.26
N SER A 262 18.97 -35.58 -6.40
CA SER A 262 17.92 -36.57 -6.64
C SER A 262 17.79 -37.64 -5.55
N ASN A 263 16.56 -37.96 -5.15
CA ASN A 263 15.95 -39.28 -5.42
C ASN A 263 14.48 -39.31 -4.95
N VAL A 264 13.68 -39.99 -5.75
CA VAL A 264 12.25 -40.29 -5.57
C VAL A 264 12.13 -41.53 -4.68
N ASN A 265 11.25 -41.50 -3.66
CA ASN A 265 10.21 -42.51 -3.41
C ASN A 265 9.59 -42.42 -2.00
N ASP A 266 8.31 -42.79 -2.00
CA ASP A 266 7.43 -43.33 -0.96
C ASP A 266 6.65 -42.45 0.02
N GLU A 267 5.33 -42.67 -0.11
CA GLU A 267 4.21 -42.31 0.76
C GLU A 267 4.39 -42.89 2.17
N PHE A 268 3.99 -42.16 3.21
CA PHE A 268 3.30 -42.70 4.40
C PHE A 268 2.68 -41.55 5.23
N GLU A 269 1.41 -41.70 5.57
CA GLU A 269 0.65 -40.85 6.48
C GLU A 269 1.08 -41.03 7.95
N HIS A 270 1.26 -39.93 8.70
CA HIS A 270 0.72 -39.64 10.06
C HIS A 270 1.43 -38.44 10.76
N PRO A 271 0.80 -37.82 11.79
CA PRO A 271 0.71 -36.37 11.93
C PRO A 271 1.83 -35.76 12.77
N VAL A 272 2.53 -34.76 12.23
CA VAL A 272 3.56 -34.02 12.96
C VAL A 272 2.99 -32.75 13.60
N LYS A 273 3.06 -32.77 14.94
CA LYS A 273 2.85 -31.67 15.87
C LYS A 273 3.59 -30.38 15.46
N SER A 274 2.85 -29.27 15.51
CA SER A 274 3.31 -27.94 15.92
C SER A 274 4.73 -27.52 15.51
N THR A 275 4.89 -27.06 14.27
CA THR A 275 6.05 -26.27 13.85
C THR A 275 5.75 -24.78 13.96
N SER A 276 6.40 -24.18 14.96
CA SER A 276 6.60 -22.75 15.23
C SER A 276 6.31 -21.79 14.06
N SER A 277 5.25 -21.00 14.20
CA SER A 277 5.04 -19.78 13.42
C SER A 277 6.24 -18.85 13.62
N SER A 278 6.88 -18.48 12.52
CA SER A 278 7.99 -17.54 12.40
C SER A 278 7.72 -16.25 13.22
N ILE A 279 8.56 -16.04 14.25
CA ILE A 279 8.59 -14.82 15.08
C ILE A 279 9.04 -13.66 14.20
N GLY A 280 8.08 -13.01 13.54
CA GLY A 280 8.28 -11.75 12.84
C GLY A 280 7.99 -10.62 13.82
N ASP A 281 9.03 -10.07 14.44
CA ASP A 281 8.91 -8.84 15.22
C ASP A 281 8.67 -7.68 14.24
N PHE A 282 7.47 -7.10 14.26
CA PHE A 282 7.21 -5.90 13.48
C PHE A 282 7.83 -4.68 14.18
N ARG A 283 8.56 -3.86 13.41
CA ARG A 283 9.10 -2.58 13.91
C ARG A 283 8.07 -1.47 13.69
N VAL A 284 7.52 -0.96 14.80
CA VAL A 284 6.65 0.21 14.84
C VAL A 284 7.46 1.38 15.44
N PRO A 285 7.28 2.65 15.02
CA PRO A 285 8.04 3.76 15.58
C PRO A 285 7.84 3.91 17.10
N ASP A 286 8.91 4.18 17.85
CA ASP A 286 8.88 4.26 19.33
C ASP A 286 7.96 5.37 19.86
N GLN A 287 7.83 6.45 19.09
CA GLN A 287 6.98 7.59 19.41
C GLN A 287 5.49 7.39 19.07
N LEU A 288 5.10 6.19 18.61
CA LEU A 288 3.71 5.84 18.33
C LEU A 288 3.04 5.24 19.58
N VAL A 289 2.05 5.95 20.12
CA VAL A 289 1.22 5.46 21.22
C VAL A 289 0.07 4.62 20.66
N GLN A 290 0.05 3.34 20.99
CA GLN A 290 -0.91 2.38 20.44
C GLN A 290 -1.94 2.00 21.51
N ARG A 291 -3.22 2.24 21.19
CA ARG A 291 -4.34 1.99 22.10
C ARG A 291 -5.41 1.11 21.46
N TYR A 292 -6.18 0.41 22.28
CA TYR A 292 -7.38 -0.32 21.86
C TYR A 292 -8.60 0.12 22.68
N VAL A 293 -9.78 -0.06 22.12
CA VAL A 293 -11.05 0.17 22.82
C VAL A 293 -11.99 -1.01 22.59
N LYS A 294 -12.60 -1.50 23.67
CA LYS A 294 -13.60 -2.57 23.65
C LYS A 294 -14.98 -1.92 23.56
N VAL A 295 -15.70 -2.15 22.46
CA VAL A 295 -17.01 -1.54 22.21
C VAL A 295 -17.96 -2.59 21.68
N SER A 296 -19.12 -2.73 22.31
CA SER A 296 -20.16 -3.61 21.79
C SER A 296 -20.71 -3.09 20.47
N CYS A 297 -21.16 -4.02 19.63
CA CYS A 297 -21.53 -3.72 18.25
C CYS A 297 -22.59 -2.61 18.15
N GLY A 298 -23.63 -2.67 18.99
CA GLY A 298 -24.76 -1.75 18.95
C GLY A 298 -24.45 -0.30 19.29
N SER A 299 -23.34 -0.02 19.99
CA SER A 299 -22.93 1.33 20.40
C SER A 299 -21.73 1.86 19.61
N ARG A 300 -21.22 1.05 18.68
CA ARG A 300 -19.92 1.26 18.03
C ARG A 300 -19.85 2.56 17.22
N LEU A 301 -20.92 2.90 16.50
CA LEU A 301 -21.01 4.13 15.72
C LEU A 301 -21.08 5.38 16.60
N ALA A 302 -21.94 5.35 17.63
CA ALA A 302 -22.06 6.44 18.59
C ALA A 302 -20.73 6.72 19.30
N VAL A 303 -19.99 5.66 19.68
CA VAL A 303 -18.67 5.78 20.30
C VAL A 303 -17.63 6.33 19.33
N LEU A 304 -17.61 5.90 18.06
CA LEU A 304 -16.72 6.48 17.04
C LEU A 304 -16.93 7.98 16.89
N LEU A 305 -18.19 8.40 16.70
CA LEU A 305 -18.51 9.82 16.57
C LEU A 305 -18.12 10.61 17.82
N SER A 306 -18.37 10.06 19.00
CA SER A 306 -17.99 10.68 20.27
C SER A 306 -16.48 10.87 20.39
N ILE A 307 -15.68 9.85 20.03
CA ILE A 307 -14.22 9.98 20.02
C ILE A 307 -13.77 11.03 19.01
N LEU A 308 -14.33 11.04 17.79
CA LEU A 308 -13.99 12.04 16.77
C LEU A 308 -14.31 13.46 17.26
N LYS A 309 -15.50 13.66 17.85
CA LYS A 309 -15.90 14.96 18.42
C LYS A 309 -14.92 15.42 19.50
N HIS A 310 -14.59 14.54 20.45
CA HIS A 310 -13.64 14.84 21.52
C HIS A 310 -12.25 15.22 21.00
N LEU A 311 -11.77 14.50 19.98
CA LEU A 311 -10.47 14.79 19.37
C LEU A 311 -10.51 16.19 18.72
N PHE A 312 -11.43 16.42 17.80
CA PHE A 312 -11.51 17.69 17.06
C PHE A 312 -11.85 18.91 17.92
N GLU A 313 -12.50 18.75 19.07
CA GLU A 313 -12.78 19.86 20.00
C GLU A 313 -11.56 20.27 20.85
N ARG A 314 -10.56 19.40 20.99
CA ARG A 314 -9.35 19.67 21.79
C ARG A 314 -8.20 20.27 21.00
N GLY A 315 -8.20 20.14 19.67
CA GLY A 315 -7.11 20.57 18.80
C GLY A 315 -7.52 21.69 17.86
N THR A 316 -6.70 22.73 17.76
CA THR A 316 -6.85 23.79 16.75
C THR A 316 -6.42 23.32 15.35
N SER A 317 -5.55 22.30 15.28
CA SER A 317 -5.11 21.62 14.06
C SER A 317 -5.06 20.12 14.35
N GLN A 318 -5.81 19.33 13.58
CA GLN A 318 -5.83 17.89 13.74
C GLN A 318 -6.18 17.18 12.44
N LYS A 319 -5.29 16.29 12.02
CA LYS A 319 -5.49 15.37 10.91
C LYS A 319 -5.70 13.96 11.45
N ILE A 320 -6.86 13.37 11.16
CA ILE A 320 -7.24 12.03 11.60
C ILE A 320 -7.54 11.16 10.39
N VAL A 321 -7.07 9.91 10.40
CA VAL A 321 -7.43 8.91 9.39
C VAL A 321 -8.20 7.77 10.06
N VAL A 322 -9.36 7.42 9.51
CA VAL A 322 -10.19 6.28 9.97
C VAL A 322 -10.21 5.20 8.90
N PHE A 323 -9.81 3.98 9.27
CA PHE A 323 -9.79 2.82 8.39
C PHE A 323 -11.04 1.95 8.54
N PHE A 324 -11.62 1.59 7.41
CA PHE A 324 -12.76 0.68 7.28
C PHE A 324 -12.42 -0.48 6.34
N SER A 325 -13.07 -1.63 6.55
CA SER A 325 -12.83 -2.83 5.74
C SER A 325 -13.44 -2.75 4.33
N THR A 326 -14.44 -1.89 4.10
CA THR A 326 -15.17 -1.85 2.82
C THR A 326 -15.36 -0.44 2.26
N CYS A 327 -15.46 -0.35 0.93
CA CYS A 327 -15.77 0.90 0.23
C CYS A 327 -17.15 1.43 0.61
N ASP A 328 -18.16 0.56 0.70
CA ASP A 328 -19.53 0.98 1.02
C ASP A 328 -19.61 1.54 2.45
N ALA A 329 -18.82 1.02 3.40
CA ALA A 329 -18.68 1.59 4.74
C ALA A 329 -18.02 2.98 4.71
N VAL A 330 -16.95 3.18 3.94
CA VAL A 330 -16.33 4.51 3.77
C VAL A 330 -17.34 5.52 3.23
N ASP A 331 -18.11 5.14 2.20
CA ASP A 331 -19.14 6.00 1.61
C ASP A 331 -20.23 6.36 2.63
N PHE A 332 -20.78 5.37 3.34
CA PHE A 332 -21.79 5.59 4.38
C PHE A 332 -21.30 6.57 5.45
N HIS A 333 -20.13 6.33 6.05
CA HIS A 333 -19.62 7.18 7.12
C HIS A 333 -19.26 8.59 6.62
N TYR A 334 -18.78 8.72 5.37
CA TYR A 334 -18.49 10.02 4.76
C TYR A 334 -19.75 10.88 4.66
N TYR A 335 -20.84 10.35 4.10
CA TYR A 335 -22.08 11.10 3.95
C TYR A 335 -22.76 11.35 5.30
N LEU A 336 -22.71 10.38 6.22
CA LEU A 336 -23.20 10.55 7.58
C LEU A 336 -22.49 11.71 8.30
N LEU A 337 -21.16 11.68 8.38
CA LEU A 337 -20.38 12.69 9.10
C LEU A 337 -20.46 14.08 8.45
N SER A 338 -20.69 14.14 7.14
CA SER A 338 -20.85 15.39 6.41
C SER A 338 -22.23 16.04 6.57
N ALA A 339 -23.24 15.29 7.04
CA ALA A 339 -24.62 15.77 7.12
C ALA A 339 -25.22 15.72 8.54
N PHE A 340 -24.67 14.90 9.44
CA PHE A 340 -25.24 14.69 10.76
C PHE A 340 -25.06 15.92 11.66
N LYS A 341 -26.16 16.65 11.86
CA LYS A 341 -26.27 17.74 12.82
C LYS A 341 -26.86 17.23 14.13
N PHE A 342 -26.41 17.82 15.24
CA PHE A 342 -26.83 17.42 16.57
C PHE A 342 -26.88 18.62 17.50
N SER A 343 -27.86 18.60 18.40
CA SER A 343 -27.94 19.48 19.56
C SER A 343 -28.00 18.62 20.81
N ALA A 344 -27.13 18.92 21.77
CA ALA A 344 -27.23 18.33 23.12
C ALA A 344 -28.39 18.96 23.92
N TYR A 345 -28.92 20.09 23.45
CA TYR A 345 -30.00 20.82 24.09
C TYR A 345 -31.35 20.44 23.47
N SER A 346 -32.32 20.10 24.32
CA SER A 346 -33.68 19.69 23.93
C SER A 346 -34.58 20.83 23.45
N GLN A 347 -34.04 22.06 23.34
CA GLN A 347 -34.79 23.19 22.81
C GLN A 347 -35.09 22.94 21.31
N PRO A 348 -36.34 23.15 20.86
CA PRO A 348 -36.77 22.86 19.49
C PRO A 348 -36.21 23.83 18.43
N ASP A 349 -35.33 24.77 18.81
CA ASP A 349 -34.74 25.70 17.86
C ASP A 349 -33.77 25.00 16.90
N GLU A 350 -34.22 24.82 15.65
CA GLU A 350 -33.43 24.37 14.50
C GLU A 350 -32.14 25.19 14.33
N GLU A 351 -32.13 26.45 14.77
CA GLU A 351 -31.01 27.38 14.65
C GLU A 351 -29.77 26.98 15.46
N LEU A 352 -29.89 26.17 16.52
CA LEU A 352 -28.76 25.73 17.36
C LEU A 352 -28.12 24.42 16.90
N ARG A 353 -28.67 23.75 15.88
CA ARG A 353 -28.14 22.46 15.38
C ARG A 353 -26.87 22.66 14.57
N GLN A 354 -25.75 22.21 15.12
CA GLN A 354 -24.45 22.28 14.48
C GLN A 354 -23.98 20.89 14.05
N MET A 355 -23.01 20.87 13.13
CA MET A 355 -22.35 19.62 12.73
C MET A 355 -21.78 18.91 13.95
N PHE A 356 -22.07 17.61 14.08
CA PHE A 356 -21.62 16.82 15.23
C PHE A 356 -20.10 16.81 15.36
N VAL A 357 -19.41 16.63 14.21
CA VAL A 357 -17.96 16.74 14.07
C VAL A 357 -17.66 17.95 13.17
N ARG A 358 -16.98 18.95 13.72
CA ARG A 358 -16.66 20.20 13.00
C ARG A 358 -15.30 20.10 12.30
N CYS A 359 -15.22 19.30 11.24
CA CYS A 359 -14.00 19.17 10.43
C CYS A 359 -14.33 18.99 8.95
N LYS A 360 -13.35 19.26 8.07
CA LYS A 360 -13.47 18.85 6.66
C LYS A 360 -13.29 17.34 6.55
N THR A 361 -14.30 16.67 5.99
CA THR A 361 -14.28 15.21 5.83
C THR A 361 -13.92 14.86 4.38
N PHE A 362 -13.04 13.88 4.22
CA PHE A 362 -12.57 13.35 2.95
C PHE A 362 -12.75 11.84 2.92
N ARG A 363 -12.83 11.27 1.71
CA ARG A 363 -12.87 9.81 1.52
C ARG A 363 -11.85 9.35 0.50
N LEU A 364 -11.27 8.18 0.72
CA LEU A 364 -10.33 7.57 -0.21
C LEU A 364 -10.50 6.05 -0.25
N HIS A 365 -11.04 5.51 -1.34
CA HIS A 365 -11.27 4.07 -1.49
C HIS A 365 -11.26 3.65 -2.97
N GLY A 366 -11.25 2.34 -3.23
CA GLY A 366 -11.02 1.78 -4.56
C GLY A 366 -12.13 2.00 -5.61
N ASN A 367 -13.33 2.39 -5.20
CA ASN A 367 -14.46 2.63 -6.11
C ASN A 367 -14.48 4.06 -6.69
N MET A 368 -13.67 4.98 -6.15
CA MET A 368 -13.56 6.35 -6.64
C MET A 368 -12.82 6.41 -7.99
N LYS A 369 -13.14 7.42 -8.81
CA LYS A 369 -12.36 7.68 -10.02
C LYS A 369 -10.95 8.11 -9.65
N GLN A 370 -9.97 7.82 -10.52
CA GLN A 370 -8.57 8.16 -10.28
C GLN A 370 -8.37 9.66 -10.02
N GLU A 371 -9.02 10.49 -10.81
CA GLU A 371 -8.94 11.95 -10.70
C GLU A 371 -9.46 12.42 -9.34
N ASP A 372 -10.64 11.97 -8.94
CA ASP A 372 -11.23 12.29 -7.64
C ASP A 372 -10.32 11.87 -6.47
N ARG A 373 -9.69 10.69 -6.56
CA ARG A 373 -8.72 10.21 -5.55
C ARG A 373 -7.51 11.12 -5.44
N ARG A 374 -6.95 11.53 -6.58
CA ARG A 374 -5.81 12.46 -6.62
C ARG A 374 -6.18 13.81 -6.03
N THR A 375 -7.31 14.37 -6.43
CA THR A 375 -7.81 15.65 -5.91
C THR A 375 -8.06 15.58 -4.41
N THR A 376 -8.70 14.51 -3.94
CA THR A 376 -8.98 14.31 -2.51
C THR A 376 -7.70 14.15 -1.70
N PHE A 377 -6.73 13.38 -2.20
CA PHE A 377 -5.44 13.19 -1.54
C PHE A 377 -4.67 14.51 -1.41
N GLN A 378 -4.64 15.33 -2.47
CA GLN A 378 -3.98 16.64 -2.44
C GLN A 378 -4.70 17.61 -1.51
N ALA A 379 -6.04 17.66 -1.53
CA ALA A 379 -6.82 18.50 -0.63
C ALA A 379 -6.61 18.13 0.85
N PHE A 380 -6.57 16.82 1.17
CA PHE A 380 -6.29 16.35 2.53
C PHE A 380 -4.87 16.72 2.99
N LYS A 381 -3.88 16.67 2.08
CA LYS A 381 -2.49 17.02 2.39
C LYS A 381 -2.34 18.46 2.88
N THR A 382 -3.09 19.38 2.27
CA THR A 382 -3.03 20.82 2.56
C THR A 382 -3.90 21.25 3.74
N GLU A 383 -4.84 20.41 4.18
CA GLU A 383 -5.86 20.81 5.15
C GLU A 383 -5.47 20.49 6.59
N ASN A 384 -5.40 21.51 7.46
CA ASN A 384 -4.94 21.39 8.84
C ASN A 384 -5.96 20.69 9.78
N LEU A 385 -7.26 20.93 9.58
CA LEU A 385 -8.33 20.34 10.39
C LEU A 385 -9.18 19.41 9.52
N SER A 386 -8.78 18.14 9.44
CA SER A 386 -9.36 17.22 8.48
C SER A 386 -9.47 15.77 8.94
N LEU A 387 -10.50 15.10 8.43
CA LEU A 387 -10.81 13.70 8.66
C LEU A 387 -10.76 12.94 7.33
N LEU A 388 -9.91 11.93 7.20
CA LEU A 388 -9.87 11.04 6.06
C LEU A 388 -10.47 9.69 6.41
N LEU A 389 -11.55 9.31 5.73
CA LEU A 389 -12.15 7.97 5.81
C LEU A 389 -11.62 7.12 4.66
N SER A 390 -11.03 5.97 4.95
CA SER A 390 -10.34 5.19 3.91
C SER A 390 -10.41 3.68 4.13
N THR A 391 -10.19 2.93 3.05
CA THR A 391 -9.84 1.50 3.11
C THR A 391 -8.32 1.34 3.06
N ASP A 392 -7.83 0.09 3.02
CA ASP A 392 -6.38 -0.20 2.93
C ASP A 392 -5.65 0.33 1.70
N ILE A 393 -6.36 1.02 0.80
CA ILE A 393 -5.69 1.77 -0.26
C ILE A 393 -4.81 2.89 0.28
N ALA A 394 -5.17 3.47 1.43
CA ALA A 394 -4.37 4.49 2.11
C ALA A 394 -3.38 3.91 3.12
N ALA A 395 -3.46 2.62 3.45
CA ALA A 395 -2.66 2.04 4.52
C ALA A 395 -1.17 1.96 4.17
N ARG A 396 -0.79 1.87 2.89
CA ARG A 396 0.58 1.60 2.46
C ARG A 396 1.10 2.65 1.50
N GLY A 397 2.40 2.96 1.57
CA GLY A 397 3.09 3.87 0.66
C GLY A 397 2.72 5.36 0.78
N LEU A 398 1.45 5.69 1.04
CA LEU A 398 0.98 7.07 1.02
C LEU A 398 1.53 7.89 2.17
N ASP A 399 2.02 9.07 1.82
CA ASP A 399 2.53 10.06 2.75
C ASP A 399 1.50 11.11 3.06
N PHE A 400 0.96 10.97 4.28
CA PHE A 400 0.03 11.92 4.87
C PHE A 400 0.82 12.75 5.90
N PRO A 401 1.25 13.97 5.56
CA PRO A 401 2.01 14.80 6.48
C PRO A 401 1.11 15.18 7.67
N GLU A 402 1.70 15.15 8.86
CA GLU A 402 1.11 15.65 10.12
C GLU A 402 -0.17 14.91 10.55
N VAL A 403 -0.39 13.67 10.09
CA VAL A 403 -1.48 12.86 10.65
C VAL A 403 -1.16 12.54 12.10
N ARG A 404 -1.97 13.07 13.01
CA ARG A 404 -1.78 12.94 14.46
C ARG A 404 -2.39 11.65 15.01
N PHE A 405 -3.48 11.19 14.40
CA PHE A 405 -4.29 10.11 14.96
C PHE A 405 -4.78 9.12 13.88
N ILE A 406 -4.55 7.82 14.09
CA ILE A 406 -5.07 6.74 13.26
C ILE A 406 -6.13 5.95 14.02
N ILE A 407 -7.35 5.90 13.50
CA ILE A 407 -8.41 5.05 14.04
C ILE A 407 -8.58 3.86 13.11
N GLN A 408 -8.35 2.67 13.62
CA GLN A 408 -8.68 1.43 12.95
C GLN A 408 -10.07 1.04 13.44
N TYR A 409 -11.09 1.53 12.74
CA TYR A 409 -12.47 1.21 13.10
C TYR A 409 -12.66 -0.28 12.89
N ASP A 410 -12.49 -0.79 11.68
CA ASP A 410 -12.49 -2.24 11.46
C ASP A 410 -11.10 -2.85 11.65
N SER A 411 -11.02 -3.98 12.36
CA SER A 411 -9.78 -4.71 12.59
C SER A 411 -9.14 -5.16 11.28
N PRO A 412 -7.82 -4.94 11.09
CA PRO A 412 -7.14 -5.33 9.86
C PRO A 412 -7.04 -6.85 9.71
N GLY A 413 -6.93 -7.28 8.46
CA GLY A 413 -6.95 -8.70 8.11
C GLY A 413 -5.68 -9.49 8.45
N GLU A 414 -4.54 -8.83 8.68
CA GLU A 414 -3.26 -9.44 9.07
C GLU A 414 -2.48 -8.43 9.93
N ALA A 415 -1.60 -8.89 10.82
CA ALA A 415 -0.77 -8.00 11.65
C ALA A 415 0.14 -7.09 10.83
N THR A 416 0.58 -7.53 9.64
CA THR A 416 1.30 -6.68 8.68
C THR A 416 0.46 -5.46 8.27
N GLU A 417 -0.83 -5.64 8.01
CA GLU A 417 -1.72 -4.54 7.63
C GLU A 417 -1.95 -3.56 8.78
N TYR A 418 -2.03 -4.06 10.02
CA TYR A 418 -2.05 -3.21 11.23
C TYR A 418 -0.85 -2.25 11.25
N VAL A 419 0.37 -2.78 11.09
CA VAL A 419 1.62 -2.00 11.13
C VAL A 419 1.62 -0.91 10.06
N HIS A 420 1.15 -1.23 8.85
CA HIS A 420 1.10 -0.27 7.76
C HIS A 420 0.10 0.87 8.02
N ARG A 421 -1.08 0.55 8.56
CA ARG A 421 -2.11 1.52 8.95
C ARG A 421 -1.60 2.49 10.01
N VAL A 422 -1.05 1.97 11.12
CA VAL A 422 -0.52 2.82 12.20
C VAL A 422 0.72 3.59 11.75
N GLY A 423 1.49 3.03 10.82
CA GLY A 423 2.62 3.68 10.14
C GLY A 423 2.28 4.89 9.28
N ARG A 424 1.01 5.32 9.22
CA ARG A 424 0.59 6.59 8.61
C ARG A 424 0.76 7.80 9.53
N THR A 425 0.86 7.58 10.84
CA THR A 425 1.22 8.62 11.81
C THR A 425 2.65 8.40 12.32
N ALA A 426 3.08 9.21 13.28
CA ALA A 426 4.38 9.09 13.95
C ALA A 426 5.58 9.17 12.98
N ARG A 427 5.52 10.05 11.97
CA ARG A 427 6.53 10.13 10.90
C ARG A 427 7.53 11.24 11.15
N LEU A 428 8.75 11.08 10.62
CA LEU A 428 9.79 12.11 10.68
C LEU A 428 10.07 12.62 12.11
N GLY A 429 9.96 11.75 13.11
CA GLY A 429 10.17 12.08 14.53
C GLY A 429 8.95 12.64 15.26
N GLU A 430 7.84 12.94 14.56
CA GLU A 430 6.61 13.44 15.18
C GLU A 430 5.89 12.38 16.01
N ARG A 431 5.15 12.82 17.03
CA ARG A 431 4.32 11.93 17.86
C ARG A 431 3.06 11.49 17.12
N GLY A 432 2.69 10.21 17.24
CA GLY A 432 1.46 9.67 16.67
C GLY A 432 0.67 8.88 17.70
N ASP A 433 -0.66 8.89 17.55
CA ASP A 433 -1.55 8.04 18.32
C ASP A 433 -2.31 7.09 17.38
N SER A 434 -2.54 5.85 17.81
CA SER A 434 -3.41 4.92 17.12
C SER A 434 -4.45 4.31 18.06
N LEU A 435 -5.66 4.06 17.53
CA LEU A 435 -6.76 3.45 18.26
C LEU A 435 -7.37 2.32 17.46
N LEU A 436 -7.34 1.11 18.00
CA LEU A 436 -7.99 -0.08 17.45
C LEU A 436 -9.35 -0.31 18.12
N PHE A 437 -10.42 -0.37 17.33
CA PHE A 437 -11.75 -0.71 17.82
C PHE A 437 -11.96 -2.23 17.78
N LEU A 438 -12.18 -2.84 18.94
CA LEU A 438 -12.48 -4.25 19.07
C LEU A 438 -13.87 -4.46 19.66
N GLN A 439 -14.59 -5.44 19.14
CA GLN A 439 -15.75 -5.99 19.82
C GLN A 439 -15.30 -6.90 20.99
N PRO A 440 -16.12 -7.12 22.02
CA PRO A 440 -15.78 -8.04 23.10
C PRO A 440 -15.38 -9.44 22.61
N VAL A 441 -16.00 -9.92 21.52
CA VAL A 441 -15.69 -11.22 20.90
C VAL A 441 -14.39 -11.22 20.06
N GLU A 442 -13.82 -10.05 19.80
CA GLU A 442 -12.61 -9.85 18.98
C GLU A 442 -11.35 -9.62 19.84
N VAL A 443 -11.47 -9.61 21.18
CA VAL A 443 -10.35 -9.28 22.09
C VAL A 443 -9.15 -10.20 21.92
N ASP A 444 -9.36 -11.45 21.51
CA ASP A 444 -8.28 -12.40 21.17
C ASP A 444 -7.36 -11.91 20.04
N TYR A 445 -7.79 -10.92 19.26
CA TYR A 445 -6.95 -10.25 18.27
C TYR A 445 -5.75 -9.55 18.90
N LEU A 446 -5.86 -9.07 20.14
CA LEU A 446 -4.72 -8.50 20.87
C LEU A 446 -3.61 -9.53 21.07
N ARG A 447 -3.96 -10.76 21.45
CA ARG A 447 -3.00 -11.87 21.58
C ARG A 447 -2.35 -12.21 20.24
N HIS A 448 -3.10 -12.12 19.14
CA HIS A 448 -2.55 -12.31 17.80
C HIS A 448 -1.53 -11.22 17.44
N LEU A 449 -1.78 -9.96 17.81
CA LEU A 449 -0.82 -8.85 17.64
C LEU A 449 0.41 -9.00 18.55
N GLU A 450 0.22 -9.45 19.79
CA GLU A 450 1.31 -9.70 20.75
C GLU A 450 2.29 -10.77 20.26
N LYS A 451 1.81 -11.83 19.59
CA LYS A 451 2.66 -12.83 18.93
C LYS A 451 3.64 -12.22 17.91
N HIS A 452 3.34 -11.02 17.43
CA HIS A 452 4.16 -10.30 16.47
C HIS A 452 4.86 -9.07 17.07
N GLY A 453 4.97 -9.01 18.40
CA GLY A 453 5.67 -7.94 19.12
C GLY A 453 4.88 -6.64 19.25
N ILE A 454 3.57 -6.65 18.97
CA ILE A 454 2.73 -5.46 19.03
C ILE A 454 1.85 -5.53 20.29
N SER A 455 2.11 -4.63 21.25
CA SER A 455 1.30 -4.48 22.46
C SER A 455 0.52 -3.17 22.44
N LEU A 456 -0.74 -3.21 22.85
CA LEU A 456 -1.65 -2.06 22.87
C LEU A 456 -2.15 -1.82 24.30
N THR A 457 -2.33 -0.55 24.66
CA THR A 457 -2.89 -0.16 25.96
C THR A 457 -4.37 0.20 25.85
N GLU A 458 -5.14 0.07 26.93
CA GLU A 458 -6.57 0.40 26.88
C GLU A 458 -6.79 1.92 26.74
N TYR A 459 -7.71 2.30 25.85
CA TYR A 459 -8.13 3.69 25.68
C TYR A 459 -9.07 4.09 26.83
N PRO A 460 -8.88 5.26 27.47
CA PRO A 460 -9.70 5.69 28.61
C PRO A 460 -11.08 6.20 28.16
N LEU A 461 -11.89 5.33 27.55
CA LEU A 461 -13.13 5.68 26.89
C LEU A 461 -14.13 6.32 27.85
N LEU A 462 -14.33 5.76 29.04
CA LEU A 462 -15.29 6.30 30.01
C LEU A 462 -14.95 7.75 30.38
N LYS A 463 -13.67 8.06 30.65
CA LYS A 463 -13.22 9.44 30.93
C LYS A 463 -13.51 10.41 29.78
N VAL A 464 -13.49 9.92 28.54
CA VAL A 464 -13.84 10.73 27.36
C VAL A 464 -15.35 10.95 27.30
N LEU A 465 -16.15 9.90 27.52
CA LEU A 465 -17.61 10.01 27.48
C LEU A 465 -18.16 10.87 28.63
N ASP A 466 -17.58 10.75 29.82
CA ASP A 466 -17.90 11.55 31.00
C ASP A 466 -17.59 13.05 30.82
N SER A 467 -16.76 13.41 29.82
CA SER A 467 -16.43 14.80 29.54
C SER A 467 -17.48 15.54 28.71
N PHE A 468 -18.46 14.83 28.14
CA PHE A 468 -19.54 15.45 27.38
C PHE A 468 -20.64 16.00 28.30
N PRO A 469 -21.19 17.18 28.00
CA PRO A 469 -22.25 17.77 28.81
C PRO A 469 -23.54 16.95 28.68
N LEU A 470 -24.09 16.51 29.80
CA LEU A 470 -25.41 15.90 29.92
C LEU A 470 -26.34 16.86 30.68
N TYR A 471 -27.49 17.20 30.08
CA TYR A 471 -28.48 18.04 30.73
C TYR A 471 -29.25 17.23 31.79
N ASN A 472 -29.54 17.87 32.92
CA ASN A 472 -30.45 17.42 33.99
C ASN A 472 -30.04 16.38 35.06
N GLU A 473 -28.78 15.95 35.18
CA GLU A 473 -28.40 15.14 36.34
C GLU A 473 -27.13 15.64 37.03
N LYS A 474 -27.33 16.50 38.03
CA LYS A 474 -26.30 16.87 39.01
C LYS A 474 -25.83 15.70 39.90
N ASN A 475 -26.31 14.46 39.68
CA ASN A 475 -26.01 13.29 40.49
C ASN A 475 -26.03 11.97 39.68
N TYR A 476 -25.33 11.89 38.54
CA TYR A 476 -24.88 10.57 38.06
C TYR A 476 -23.79 10.07 39.02
N ALA A 477 -24.23 9.56 40.17
CA ALA A 477 -23.37 8.86 41.11
C ALA A 477 -22.65 7.75 40.34
N LYS A 478 -21.34 7.61 40.58
CA LYS A 478 -20.39 6.64 40.03
C LYS A 478 -20.81 5.17 40.27
N LYS A 479 -22.01 4.75 39.86
CA LYS A 479 -22.32 3.34 39.62
C LYS A 479 -21.65 2.97 38.32
N VAL A 480 -20.94 1.83 38.31
CA VAL A 480 -20.27 1.27 37.15
C VAL A 480 -21.33 0.96 36.08
N LEU A 481 -21.68 1.94 35.25
CA LEU A 481 -22.53 1.73 34.10
C LEU A 481 -21.69 1.03 33.03
N THR A 482 -22.18 -0.09 32.52
CA THR A 482 -21.60 -0.66 31.31
C THR A 482 -21.80 0.33 30.16
N LEU A 483 -20.83 0.37 29.22
CA LEU A 483 -20.76 1.33 28.12
C LEU A 483 -22.09 1.51 27.35
N GLU A 484 -22.88 0.45 27.25
CA GLU A 484 -24.16 0.42 26.54
C GLU A 484 -25.24 1.30 27.17
N PHE A 485 -25.18 1.51 28.49
CA PHE A 485 -26.15 2.33 29.23
C PHE A 485 -25.62 3.73 29.53
N HIS A 486 -24.45 4.10 29.00
CA HIS A 486 -23.93 5.45 29.19
C HIS A 486 -24.90 6.47 28.57
N PRO A 487 -25.40 7.46 29.32
CA PRO A 487 -26.47 8.36 28.84
C PRO A 487 -26.11 9.09 27.54
N TRP A 488 -24.87 9.57 27.43
CA TRP A 488 -24.35 10.18 26.19
C TRP A 488 -24.42 9.23 24.99
N VAL A 489 -24.00 7.97 25.16
CA VAL A 489 -23.98 6.98 24.09
C VAL A 489 -25.41 6.66 23.63
N LEU A 490 -26.33 6.48 24.57
CA LEU A 490 -27.76 6.28 24.26
C LEU A 490 -28.37 7.47 23.53
N LEU A 491 -28.06 8.70 23.96
CA LEU A 491 -28.53 9.94 23.34
C LEU A 491 -28.05 10.05 21.89
N VAL A 492 -26.75 9.88 21.67
CA VAL A 492 -26.14 9.95 20.33
C VAL A 492 -26.68 8.82 19.44
N GLN A 493 -26.80 7.60 19.96
CA GLN A 493 -27.34 6.47 19.21
C GLN A 493 -28.79 6.72 18.77
N LYS A 494 -29.65 7.22 19.67
CA LYS A 494 -31.05 7.55 19.34
C LYS A 494 -31.14 8.66 18.28
N ALA A 495 -30.29 9.68 18.38
CA ALA A 495 -30.22 10.75 17.39
C ALA A 495 -29.78 10.25 16.01
N LEU A 496 -28.78 9.36 15.97
CA LEU A 496 -28.31 8.73 14.73
C LEU A 496 -29.40 7.88 14.07
N GLU A 497 -30.09 7.03 14.84
CA GLU A 497 -31.19 6.22 14.32
C GLU A 497 -32.34 7.08 13.78
N SER A 498 -32.65 8.20 14.44
CA SER A 498 -33.65 9.16 13.96
C SER A 498 -33.22 9.83 12.66
N PHE A 499 -31.96 10.27 12.57
CA PHE A 499 -31.42 10.93 11.38
C PHE A 499 -31.35 9.98 10.18
N ILE A 500 -30.88 8.76 10.36
CA ILE A 500 -30.83 7.77 9.28
C ILE A 500 -32.25 7.39 8.84
N LEU A 501 -33.21 7.36 9.76
CA LEU A 501 -34.60 7.10 9.39
C LEU A 501 -35.18 8.23 8.53
N SER A 502 -34.84 9.49 8.83
CA SER A 502 -35.31 10.66 8.07
C SER A 502 -34.60 10.88 6.74
N GLU A 503 -33.40 10.29 6.53
CA GLU A 503 -32.57 10.47 5.33
C GLU A 503 -32.52 9.21 4.44
N PRO A 504 -33.38 9.06 3.41
CA PRO A 504 -33.47 7.83 2.62
C PRO A 504 -32.19 7.45 1.88
N THR A 505 -31.43 8.45 1.43
CA THR A 505 -30.16 8.26 0.71
C THR A 505 -29.10 7.64 1.62
N ILE A 506 -28.91 8.21 2.81
CA ILE A 506 -27.98 7.73 3.84
C ILE A 506 -28.43 6.37 4.37
N LYS A 507 -29.75 6.16 4.56
CA LYS A 507 -30.32 4.85 4.94
C LYS A 507 -29.96 3.75 3.96
N ASN A 508 -30.00 4.03 2.65
CA ASN A 508 -29.61 3.05 1.64
C ASN A 508 -28.11 2.76 1.68
N LEU A 509 -27.27 3.79 1.86
CA LEU A 509 -25.83 3.61 2.06
C LEU A 509 -25.54 2.78 3.31
N ALA A 510 -26.27 2.99 4.41
CA ALA A 510 -26.14 2.21 5.63
C ALA A 510 -26.45 0.71 5.40
N LYS A 511 -27.50 0.41 4.62
CA LYS A 511 -27.85 -0.97 4.24
C LYS A 511 -26.77 -1.63 3.37
N ASP A 512 -26.23 -0.90 2.39
CA ASP A 512 -25.15 -1.38 1.53
C ASP A 512 -23.86 -1.60 2.33
N ALA A 513 -23.53 -0.67 3.22
CA ALA A 513 -22.40 -0.75 4.14
C ALA A 513 -22.52 -1.98 5.05
N PHE A 514 -23.66 -2.19 5.70
CA PHE A 514 -23.95 -3.39 6.50
C PHE A 514 -23.72 -4.68 5.71
N CYS A 515 -24.32 -4.79 4.51
CA CYS A 515 -24.18 -5.99 3.68
C CYS A 515 -22.73 -6.23 3.24
N SER A 516 -21.99 -5.17 2.93
CA SER A 516 -20.58 -5.26 2.57
C SER A 516 -19.72 -5.68 3.77
N TRP A 517 -20.00 -5.14 4.95
CA TRP A 517 -19.24 -5.38 6.16
C TRP A 517 -19.40 -6.83 6.63
N VAL A 518 -20.63 -7.37 6.63
CA VAL A 518 -20.88 -8.79 6.96
C VAL A 518 -20.09 -9.73 6.02
N ARG A 519 -19.99 -9.39 4.74
CA ARG A 519 -19.18 -10.15 3.77
C ARG A 519 -17.69 -10.04 4.06
N ALA A 520 -17.20 -8.84 4.37
CA ALA A 520 -15.79 -8.65 4.71
C ALA A 520 -15.41 -9.38 6.01
N TYR A 521 -16.28 -9.32 7.02
CA TYR A 521 -16.09 -9.96 8.33
C TYR A 521 -15.97 -11.49 8.23
N THR A 522 -16.65 -12.11 7.26
CA THR A 522 -16.57 -13.57 7.01
C THR A 522 -15.38 -13.98 6.15
N ALA A 523 -14.65 -13.02 5.56
CA ALA A 523 -13.56 -13.29 4.64
C ALA A 523 -12.20 -13.54 5.32
N HIS A 524 -12.09 -13.38 6.65
CA HIS A 524 -10.87 -13.66 7.40
C HIS A 524 -10.42 -15.12 7.25
N ARG A 525 -9.10 -15.33 7.14
CA ARG A 525 -8.47 -16.63 6.90
C ARG A 525 -7.58 -17.05 8.07
N GLY A 526 -7.15 -18.32 8.09
CA GLY A 526 -6.18 -18.83 9.07
C GLY A 526 -6.66 -18.73 10.52
N GLU A 527 -5.74 -18.34 11.42
CA GLU A 527 -6.03 -18.16 12.86
C GLU A 527 -7.13 -17.12 13.11
N LEU A 528 -7.18 -16.07 12.28
CA LEU A 528 -8.13 -14.96 12.44
C LEU A 528 -9.58 -15.37 12.17
N LYS A 529 -9.81 -16.43 11.38
CA LYS A 529 -11.16 -16.99 11.20
C LYS A 529 -11.77 -17.45 12.53
N ARG A 530 -10.94 -17.84 13.50
CA ARG A 530 -11.42 -18.27 14.84
C ARG A 530 -11.85 -17.10 15.71
N ILE A 531 -11.22 -15.95 15.51
CA ILE A 531 -11.50 -14.70 16.21
C ILE A 531 -12.75 -14.06 15.58
N PHE A 532 -12.70 -13.80 14.27
CA PHE A 532 -13.76 -13.13 13.51
C PHE A 532 -14.80 -14.12 12.95
N MET A 533 -15.53 -14.80 13.84
CA MET A 533 -16.62 -15.70 13.44
C MET A 533 -17.96 -14.96 13.44
N LEU A 534 -18.66 -14.95 12.31
CA LEU A 534 -19.99 -14.32 12.23
C LEU A 534 -21.02 -14.94 13.19
N LYS A 535 -20.91 -16.25 13.47
CA LYS A 535 -21.77 -16.95 14.43
C LYS A 535 -21.66 -16.41 15.87
N LYS A 536 -20.56 -15.73 16.21
CA LYS A 536 -20.37 -15.09 17.52
C LYS A 536 -21.04 -13.70 17.60
N LEU A 537 -21.58 -13.20 16.49
CA LEU A 537 -22.20 -11.87 16.41
C LEU A 537 -23.71 -11.97 16.26
N HIS A 538 -24.40 -11.03 16.91
CA HIS A 538 -25.82 -10.82 16.72
C HIS A 538 -26.05 -9.81 15.58
N LEU A 539 -26.62 -10.27 14.46
CA LEU A 539 -26.79 -9.43 13.26
C LEU A 539 -27.69 -8.22 13.49
N GLY A 540 -28.63 -8.27 14.44
CA GLY A 540 -29.40 -7.10 14.86
C GLY A 540 -28.53 -6.04 15.53
N HIS A 541 -27.54 -6.42 16.33
CA HIS A 541 -26.60 -5.46 16.93
C HIS A 541 -25.63 -4.90 15.90
N VAL A 542 -25.25 -5.72 14.90
CA VAL A 542 -24.51 -5.24 13.73
C VAL A 542 -25.34 -4.24 12.94
N ALA A 543 -26.63 -4.48 12.72
CA ALA A 543 -27.49 -3.51 12.04
C ALA A 543 -27.59 -2.19 12.83
N LYS A 544 -27.72 -2.28 14.15
CA LYS A 544 -27.69 -1.12 15.05
C LYS A 544 -26.36 -0.34 14.99
N SER A 545 -25.24 -1.00 14.71
CA SER A 545 -23.94 -0.34 14.48
C SER A 545 -23.89 0.52 13.21
N PHE A 546 -24.88 0.40 12.33
CA PHE A 546 -25.09 1.31 11.18
C PHE A 546 -26.32 2.21 11.42
N ALA A 547 -26.78 2.32 12.67
CA ALA A 547 -28.00 3.01 13.12
C ALA A 547 -29.26 2.62 12.32
N LEU A 548 -29.34 1.34 11.96
CA LEU A 548 -30.53 0.72 11.37
C LEU A 548 -31.37 0.10 12.49
N LYS A 549 -32.67 0.45 12.53
CA LYS A 549 -33.63 -0.14 13.49
C LYS A 549 -33.95 -1.61 13.20
N GLU A 550 -33.91 -1.99 11.93
CA GLU A 550 -34.20 -3.33 11.47
C GLU A 550 -32.99 -3.91 10.76
N GLN A 551 -32.76 -5.21 10.96
CA GLN A 551 -31.72 -5.94 10.26
C GLN A 551 -32.05 -5.99 8.75
N PRO A 552 -31.17 -5.48 7.87
CA PRO A 552 -31.34 -5.67 6.44
C PRO A 552 -31.33 -7.14 6.08
N SER A 553 -32.21 -7.55 5.18
CA SER A 553 -32.12 -8.86 4.57
C SER A 553 -30.76 -8.98 3.86
N LEU A 554 -30.03 -10.07 4.14
CA LEU A 554 -28.73 -10.36 3.57
C LEU A 554 -28.88 -10.75 2.09
N VAL A 555 -29.31 -9.82 1.22
CA VAL A 555 -29.70 -10.16 -0.15
C VAL A 555 -28.59 -9.83 -1.13
N GLY A 556 -28.27 -10.81 -1.99
CA GLY A 556 -27.40 -10.70 -3.16
C GLY A 556 -27.85 -9.70 -4.25
N GLN A 557 -28.81 -8.82 -3.97
CA GLN A 557 -29.26 -7.74 -4.86
C GLN A 557 -28.22 -6.64 -5.00
N SER A 558 -27.46 -6.33 -3.95
CA SER A 558 -26.32 -5.39 -4.03
C SER A 558 -25.22 -5.95 -4.94
N PHE A 559 -24.97 -7.26 -4.88
CA PHE A 559 -24.07 -7.96 -5.81
C PHE A 559 -24.60 -7.91 -7.24
N GLN A 560 -25.88 -8.17 -7.49
CA GLN A 560 -26.42 -8.01 -8.85
C GLN A 560 -26.32 -6.58 -9.36
N LYS A 561 -26.55 -5.56 -8.53
CA LYS A 561 -26.40 -4.14 -8.92
C LYS A 561 -24.94 -3.76 -9.16
N GLN A 562 -24.01 -4.11 -8.27
CA GLN A 562 -22.58 -3.85 -8.44
C GLN A 562 -21.98 -4.65 -9.61
N THR A 563 -22.41 -5.90 -9.82
CA THR A 563 -22.00 -6.72 -10.95
C THR A 563 -22.60 -6.20 -12.25
N LYS A 564 -23.86 -5.74 -12.26
CA LYS A 564 -24.48 -5.05 -13.41
C LYS A 564 -23.79 -3.72 -13.70
N LYS A 565 -23.40 -2.94 -12.68
CA LYS A 565 -22.63 -1.69 -12.82
C LYS A 565 -21.23 -1.96 -13.38
N ARG A 566 -20.47 -2.90 -12.82
CA ARG A 566 -19.18 -3.36 -13.36
C ARG A 566 -19.31 -3.85 -14.80
N LYS A 567 -20.31 -4.70 -15.11
CA LYS A 567 -20.58 -5.17 -16.47
C LYS A 567 -21.00 -4.04 -17.42
N ARG A 568 -21.71 -3.01 -16.94
CA ARG A 568 -22.09 -1.81 -17.72
C ARG A 568 -20.87 -0.93 -18.00
N ASP A 569 -20.01 -0.72 -17.01
CA ASP A 569 -18.76 0.05 -17.14
C ASP A 569 -17.76 -0.69 -18.06
N GLU A 570 -17.71 -2.02 -17.98
CA GLU A 570 -16.95 -2.87 -18.91
C GLU A 570 -17.54 -2.88 -20.32
N LYS A 571 -18.87 -2.94 -20.47
CA LYS A 571 -19.54 -2.82 -21.78
C LYS A 571 -19.32 -1.46 -22.40
N GLN A 572 -19.38 -0.36 -21.65
CA GLN A 572 -19.07 0.98 -22.16
C GLN A 572 -17.61 1.09 -22.60
N ARG A 573 -16.67 0.48 -21.86
CA ARG A 573 -15.25 0.36 -22.27
C ARG A 573 -15.08 -0.52 -23.51
N GLY A 574 -15.85 -1.60 -23.65
CA GLY A 574 -15.84 -2.52 -24.80
C GLY A 574 -16.48 -1.95 -26.06
N LEU A 575 -17.56 -1.18 -25.93
CA LEU A 575 -18.24 -0.47 -27.03
C LEU A 575 -17.39 0.68 -27.56
N SER A 576 -16.65 1.39 -26.69
CA SER A 576 -15.63 2.36 -27.09
C SER A 576 -14.47 1.70 -27.86
N LYS A 577 -14.08 0.47 -27.47
CA LYS A 577 -13.12 -0.35 -28.23
C LYS A 577 -13.67 -0.83 -29.58
N LYS A 578 -14.94 -1.27 -29.66
CA LYS A 578 -15.59 -1.68 -30.93
C LYS A 578 -15.77 -0.50 -31.89
N ARG A 579 -16.20 0.68 -31.42
CA ARG A 579 -16.25 1.90 -32.25
C ARG A 579 -14.87 2.33 -32.76
N LYS A 580 -13.80 2.16 -31.97
CA LYS A 580 -12.41 2.36 -32.44
C LYS A 580 -11.96 1.29 -33.43
N PHE A 581 -12.37 0.03 -33.25
CA PHE A 581 -12.01 -1.07 -34.16
C PHE A 581 -12.71 -0.94 -35.52
N VAL A 582 -13.96 -0.47 -35.55
CA VAL A 582 -14.69 -0.17 -36.80
C VAL A 582 -14.04 0.99 -37.56
N ARG A 583 -13.60 2.05 -36.85
CA ARG A 583 -12.88 3.18 -37.45
C ARG A 583 -11.47 2.82 -37.93
N SER A 584 -10.84 1.80 -37.34
CA SER A 584 -9.54 1.25 -37.77
C SER A 584 -9.67 0.31 -38.97
N ARG A 585 -10.80 -0.39 -39.13
CA ARG A 585 -11.11 -1.22 -40.32
C ARG A 585 -11.45 -0.37 -41.54
N GLN A 586 -12.07 0.79 -41.37
CA GLN A 586 -12.28 1.75 -42.46
C GLN A 586 -10.95 2.26 -43.03
N TRP A 587 -9.99 2.56 -42.15
CA TRP A 587 -8.62 2.93 -42.55
C TRP A 587 -7.86 1.77 -43.22
N LEU A 588 -8.04 0.52 -42.77
CA LEU A 588 -7.41 -0.66 -43.38
C LEU A 588 -7.97 -1.00 -44.77
N ASN A 589 -9.24 -0.67 -45.04
CA ASN A 589 -9.85 -0.86 -46.35
C ASN A 589 -9.45 0.25 -47.33
N GLU A 590 -9.29 1.50 -46.86
CA GLU A 590 -8.70 2.59 -47.64
C GLU A 590 -7.21 2.35 -47.95
N TRP A 591 -6.44 1.78 -47.00
CA TRP A 591 -5.05 1.36 -47.23
C TRP A 591 -4.93 0.20 -48.23
N LYS A 592 -5.86 -0.76 -48.22
CA LYS A 592 -5.87 -1.89 -49.18
C LYS A 592 -6.27 -1.49 -50.60
N LEU A 593 -7.00 -0.37 -50.77
CA LEU A 593 -7.30 0.20 -52.08
C LEU A 593 -6.10 1.01 -52.62
N GLY A 594 -5.40 1.76 -51.78
CA GLY A 594 -4.18 2.50 -52.18
C GLY A 594 -2.95 1.63 -52.49
N VAL A 595 -2.87 0.40 -51.96
CA VAL A 595 -1.76 -0.55 -52.23
C VAL A 595 -1.99 -1.36 -53.53
N ARG A 596 -3.16 -1.28 -54.16
CA ARG A 596 -3.39 -1.89 -55.49
C ARG A 596 -2.91 -1.03 -56.66
N ASP A 597 -2.76 0.28 -56.48
CA ASP A 597 -2.27 1.19 -57.53
C ASP A 597 -0.74 1.34 -57.57
N LEU A 598 -0.01 0.81 -56.57
CA LEU A 598 1.46 0.85 -56.55
C LEU A 598 2.14 -0.42 -57.07
N ASN A 599 1.38 -1.49 -57.34
CA ASN A 599 1.90 -2.79 -57.82
C ASN A 599 1.80 -2.98 -59.35
N ARG A 600 1.59 -1.91 -60.11
CA ARG A 600 1.63 -1.94 -61.60
C ARG A 600 2.93 -1.42 -62.22
N SER A 601 3.93 -1.01 -61.42
CA SER A 601 5.21 -0.47 -61.93
C SER A 601 6.48 -1.25 -61.55
N ILE A 602 6.41 -2.42 -60.90
CA ILE A 602 7.62 -3.19 -60.52
C ILE A 602 7.47 -4.68 -60.86
N ALA A 603 7.05 -4.98 -62.09
CA ALA A 603 7.06 -6.33 -62.65
C ALA A 603 7.50 -6.25 -64.12
N PHE A 604 8.73 -5.77 -64.33
CA PHE A 604 9.40 -5.79 -65.63
C PHE A 604 10.91 -5.95 -65.44
N GLU A 605 11.31 -7.00 -64.73
CA GLU A 605 12.65 -7.58 -64.77
C GLU A 605 12.62 -8.82 -63.86
N TRP A 606 13.34 -9.87 -64.24
CA TRP A 606 13.35 -11.22 -63.64
C TRP A 606 12.35 -12.23 -64.23
N PHE A 607 12.40 -12.33 -65.57
CA PHE A 607 12.27 -13.61 -66.25
C PHE A 607 13.66 -14.25 -66.36
N ILE A 608 13.73 -15.59 -66.37
CA ILE A 608 14.87 -16.49 -66.67
C ILE A 608 15.64 -17.05 -65.46
N CYS A 609 15.22 -18.23 -64.97
CA CYS A 609 15.98 -19.51 -65.04
C CYS A 609 15.35 -20.62 -64.15
N SER A 610 14.89 -21.71 -64.81
CA SER A 610 14.97 -23.16 -64.46
C SER A 610 14.73 -23.60 -63.00
N GLY A 611 13.77 -24.45 -62.61
CA GLY A 611 13.31 -25.77 -63.11
C GLY A 611 13.00 -26.67 -61.87
N PRO A 612 12.16 -27.73 -61.94
CA PRO A 612 11.31 -28.15 -60.81
C PRO A 612 11.76 -29.44 -60.09
N LYS A 613 11.46 -29.60 -58.78
CA LYS A 613 11.36 -30.91 -58.10
C LYS A 613 10.25 -30.96 -57.05
N GLN A 614 9.48 -32.05 -57.12
CA GLN A 614 8.32 -32.43 -56.31
C GLN A 614 8.67 -33.07 -54.95
N LEU A 615 7.60 -33.36 -54.17
CA LEU A 615 7.42 -34.34 -53.07
C LEU A 615 7.75 -33.81 -51.67
N HIS A 616 7.03 -34.08 -50.58
CA HIS A 616 5.88 -34.95 -50.29
C HIS A 616 5.24 -34.50 -48.95
N MET A 617 3.94 -34.71 -48.75
CA MET A 617 3.25 -34.65 -47.45
C MET A 617 2.83 -36.06 -47.01
N PRO A 618 2.74 -36.31 -45.70
CA PRO A 618 1.50 -36.84 -45.10
C PRO A 618 1.13 -36.11 -43.78
N LYS A 619 -0.11 -35.70 -43.49
CA LYS A 619 -1.31 -36.47 -43.01
C LYS A 619 -0.94 -37.40 -41.81
N VAL A 620 -1.61 -37.46 -40.65
CA VAL A 620 -3.05 -37.35 -40.32
C VAL A 620 -3.27 -37.52 -38.78
N LEU A 621 -4.38 -36.96 -38.25
CA LEU A 621 -5.22 -37.25 -37.06
C LEU A 621 -4.64 -37.55 -35.65
N PHE A 622 -5.28 -36.98 -34.60
CA PHE A 622 -6.29 -37.59 -33.68
C PHE A 622 -6.60 -36.55 -32.56
N ARG A 623 -7.82 -36.00 -32.44
CA ARG A 623 -9.11 -36.48 -31.88
C ARG A 623 -9.30 -36.08 -30.40
N VAL A 624 -10.41 -35.39 -30.19
CA VAL A 624 -11.01 -34.90 -28.94
C VAL A 624 -11.92 -35.98 -28.35
N GLN A 625 -11.99 -36.08 -27.02
CA GLN A 625 -13.13 -36.59 -26.23
C GLN A 625 -13.03 -35.90 -24.85
N GLU A 626 -13.91 -34.94 -24.60
CA GLU A 626 -15.15 -35.00 -23.77
C GLU A 626 -14.91 -34.75 -22.29
#